data_AF-A0A1R1B2Y1-F1
#
_entry.id   AF-A0A1R1B2Y1-F1
#
_cell.length_a   1.000
_cell.length_b   1.000
_cell.length_c   1.000
_cell.angle_alpha   90.00
_cell.angle_beta   90.00
_cell.angle_gamma   90.00
#
_symmetry.space_group_name_H-M   'P 1'
#
loop_
_entity.id
_entity.type
_entity.pdbx_description
1 polymer ?
#
loop_
_entity_poly.entity_id
_entity_poly.type
_entity_poly.pdbx_seq_one_letter_code
_entity_poly.pdbx_strand_id
1 'polypeptide(L)'
;MATELDIPESNIRRYESQNDTPNIERLKQLGDYFKVSIDKLLGFEELSIEDNVDSEFLSNFHKLTEHNQSLIIELVKSLSEKSQ
;
A
#
# COMPACT_ATOMS: atom_id res chain seq x y z
N MET A 1 8.40 -19.11 14.64
CA MET A 1 8.01 -18.84 13.24
C MET A 1 7.39 -20.06 12.56
N ALA A 2 8.14 -21.11 12.20
CA ALA A 2 7.60 -22.30 11.52
C ALA A 2 6.46 -22.98 12.31
N THR A 3 6.63 -23.14 13.62
CA THR A 3 5.66 -23.78 14.53
C THR A 3 4.40 -22.95 14.81
N GLU A 4 4.47 -21.63 14.63
CA GLU A 4 3.34 -20.72 14.91
C GLU A 4 2.49 -20.44 13.67
N LEU A 5 3.07 -20.62 12.47
CA LEU A 5 2.41 -20.36 11.19
C LEU A 5 1.91 -21.62 10.49
N ASP A 6 2.10 -22.80 11.11
CA ASP A 6 1.89 -24.11 10.47
C ASP A 6 2.54 -24.16 9.07
N ILE A 7 3.80 -23.67 9.01
CA ILE A 7 4.64 -23.70 7.83
C ILE A 7 5.78 -24.66 8.12
N PRO A 8 5.99 -25.71 7.31
CA PRO A 8 7.15 -26.59 7.46
C PRO A 8 8.46 -25.80 7.48
N GLU A 9 9.37 -26.13 8.39
CA GLU A 9 10.66 -25.42 8.52
C GLU A 9 11.47 -25.47 7.21
N SER A 10 11.29 -26.53 6.42
CA SER A 10 11.84 -26.65 5.06
C SER A 10 11.36 -25.55 4.12
N ASN A 11 10.11 -25.10 4.24
CA ASN A 11 9.56 -24.03 3.42
C ASN A 11 10.07 -22.67 3.87
N ILE A 12 10.19 -22.43 5.18
CA ILE A 12 10.80 -21.21 5.71
C ILE A 12 12.24 -21.06 5.20
N ARG A 13 13.04 -22.13 5.29
CA ARG A 13 14.42 -22.14 4.77
C ARG A 13 14.47 -21.83 3.27
N ARG A 14 13.50 -22.32 2.48
CA ARG A 14 13.40 -22.03 1.03
C ARG A 14 13.04 -20.57 0.75
N TYR A 15 12.17 -19.98 1.58
CA TYR A 15 11.82 -18.57 1.48
C TYR A 15 13.00 -17.65 1.83
N GLU A 16 13.75 -18.00 2.88
CA GLU A 16 14.96 -17.26 3.29
C GLU A 16 16.10 -17.39 2.28
N SER A 17 16.21 -18.52 1.58
CA SER A 17 17.27 -18.77 0.60
C SER A 17 17.00 -18.21 -0.81
N GLN A 18 16.01 -17.31 -0.96
CA GLN A 18 15.63 -16.62 -2.23
C GLN A 18 15.27 -17.52 -3.42
N ASN A 19 15.04 -18.82 -3.19
CA ASN A 19 14.85 -19.80 -4.26
C ASN A 19 13.38 -20.17 -4.50
N ASP A 20 12.48 -19.64 -3.67
CA ASP A 20 11.04 -19.88 -3.78
C ASP A 20 10.24 -18.69 -3.24
N THR A 21 9.24 -18.23 -4.01
CA THR A 21 8.33 -17.17 -3.58
C THR A 21 7.11 -17.80 -2.91
N PRO A 22 6.75 -17.42 -1.68
CA PRO A 22 5.52 -17.90 -1.04
C PRO A 22 4.29 -17.53 -1.87
N ASN A 23 3.24 -18.36 -1.80
CA ASN A 23 1.96 -18.02 -2.40
C ASN A 23 1.25 -16.89 -1.62
N ILE A 24 0.17 -16.35 -2.19
CA ILE A 24 -0.55 -15.22 -1.60
C ILE A 24 -1.13 -15.51 -0.20
N GLU A 25 -1.55 -16.73 0.08
CA GLU A 25 -2.08 -17.12 1.40
C GLU A 25 -0.98 -17.11 2.46
N ARG A 26 0.22 -17.62 2.12
CA ARG A 26 1.38 -17.59 3.01
C ARG A 26 1.89 -16.17 3.22
N LEU A 27 1.87 -15.32 2.20
CA LEU A 27 2.21 -13.90 2.34
C LEU A 27 1.26 -13.17 3.31
N LYS A 28 -0.05 -13.44 3.23
CA LYS A 28 -1.03 -12.88 4.19
C LYS A 28 -0.73 -13.32 5.61
N GLN A 29 -0.52 -14.62 5.84
CA GLN A 29 -0.19 -15.16 7.16
C GLN A 29 1.10 -14.56 7.73
N LEU A 30 2.13 -14.41 6.89
CA LEU A 30 3.38 -13.74 7.27
C LEU A 30 3.12 -12.27 7.62
N GLY A 31 2.28 -11.57 6.87
CA GLY A 31 1.95 -10.16 7.10
C GLY A 31 1.23 -9.96 8.43
N ASP A 32 0.25 -10.81 8.70
CA ASP A 32 -0.49 -10.82 9.95
C ASP A 32 0.38 -11.17 11.16
N TYR A 33 1.36 -12.06 10.98
CA TYR A 33 2.31 -12.46 12.03
C TYR A 33 3.31 -11.35 12.35
N PHE A 34 3.93 -10.76 11.33
CA PHE A 34 4.92 -9.70 11.50
C PHE A 34 4.30 -8.30 11.68
N LYS A 35 2.97 -8.18 11.57
CA LYS A 35 2.23 -6.91 11.64
C LYS A 35 2.72 -5.88 10.63
N VAL A 36 2.96 -6.32 9.41
CA VAL A 36 3.39 -5.47 8.28
C VAL A 36 2.52 -5.72 7.05
N SER A 37 2.46 -4.74 6.13
CA SER A 37 1.81 -4.94 4.84
C SER A 37 2.56 -5.98 4.00
N ILE A 38 1.84 -6.61 3.06
CA ILE A 38 2.46 -7.54 2.10
C ILE A 38 3.52 -6.80 1.27
N ASP A 39 3.30 -5.53 0.92
CA ASP A 39 4.25 -4.72 0.19
C ASP A 39 5.58 -4.60 0.95
N LYS A 40 5.50 -4.33 2.26
CA LYS A 40 6.68 -4.26 3.13
C LYS A 40 7.37 -5.61 3.31
N LEU A 41 6.64 -6.73 3.29
CA LEU A 41 7.25 -8.07 3.33
C LEU A 41 8.05 -8.38 2.08
N LEU A 42 7.55 -7.96 0.92
CA LEU A 42 8.16 -8.22 -0.37
C LEU A 42 9.28 -7.23 -0.71
N GLY A 43 9.49 -6.22 0.14
CA GLY A 43 10.44 -5.16 -0.14
C GLY A 43 9.99 -4.26 -1.30
N PHE A 44 8.69 -4.20 -1.56
CA PHE A 44 8.13 -3.13 -2.38
C PHE A 44 8.22 -1.86 -1.52
N GLU A 45 9.24 -1.06 -1.78
CA GLU A 45 9.17 0.35 -1.46
C GLU A 45 7.96 0.92 -2.21
N GLU A 46 7.20 1.82 -1.57
CA GLU A 46 6.21 2.60 -2.30
C GLU A 46 6.92 3.10 -3.55
N LEU A 47 6.45 2.66 -4.73
CA LEU A 47 6.77 3.35 -5.95
C LEU A 47 6.17 4.74 -5.71
N SER A 48 7.00 5.66 -5.21
CA SER A 48 6.70 7.07 -5.28
C SER A 48 6.66 7.31 -6.78
N ILE A 49 5.47 7.19 -7.35
CA ILE A 49 5.21 7.71 -8.66
C ILE A 49 5.59 9.18 -8.48
N GLU A 50 6.72 9.59 -9.05
CA GLU A 50 7.15 10.97 -9.07
C GLU A 50 6.21 11.76 -9.99
N ASP A 51 4.90 11.69 -9.74
CA ASP A 51 3.92 12.63 -10.23
C ASP A 51 4.05 13.86 -9.33
N ASN A 52 5.09 14.66 -9.62
CA ASN A 52 5.40 15.89 -8.92
C ASN A 52 4.15 16.79 -8.72
N VAL A 53 3.21 16.72 -9.67
CA VAL A 53 1.94 17.47 -9.69
C VAL A 53 0.95 16.99 -8.63
N ASP A 54 0.77 15.68 -8.47
CA ASP A 54 -0.18 15.11 -7.49
C ASP A 54 0.31 15.39 -6.07
N SER A 55 1.63 15.37 -5.86
CA SER A 55 2.23 15.63 -4.56
C SER A 55 2.04 17.08 -4.07
N GLU A 56 2.17 18.07 -4.96
CA GLU A 56 2.02 19.48 -4.61
C GLU A 56 0.54 19.83 -4.35
N PHE A 57 -0.37 19.35 -5.20
CA PHE A 57 -1.80 19.55 -5.02
C PHE A 57 -2.28 18.95 -3.69
N LEU A 58 -1.94 17.68 -3.41
CA LEU A 58 -2.33 17.03 -2.16
C LEU A 58 -1.71 17.74 -0.94
N SER A 59 -0.43 18.09 -0.98
CA SER A 59 0.24 18.83 0.09
C SER A 59 -0.48 20.15 0.40
N ASN A 60 -0.86 20.91 -0.62
CA ASN A 60 -1.57 22.16 -0.43
C ASN A 60 -3.03 21.95 -0.02
N PHE A 61 -3.70 20.94 -0.54
CA PHE A 61 -5.07 20.57 -0.18
C PHE A 61 -5.18 20.20 1.31
N HIS A 62 -4.25 19.42 1.83
CA HIS A 62 -4.22 19.01 3.25
C HIS A 62 -3.93 20.18 4.21
N LYS A 63 -3.33 21.29 3.73
CA LYS A 63 -3.12 22.52 4.53
C LYS A 63 -4.38 23.38 4.67
N LEU A 64 -5.42 23.11 3.88
CA LEU A 64 -6.67 23.85 3.92
C LEU A 64 -7.55 23.42 5.10
N THR A 65 -8.50 24.28 5.48
CA THR A 65 -9.56 23.92 6.43
C THR A 65 -10.54 22.92 5.81
N GLU A 66 -11.25 22.14 6.63
CA GLU A 66 -12.26 21.18 6.17
C GLU A 66 -13.33 21.82 5.28
N HIS A 67 -13.72 23.06 5.61
CA HIS A 67 -14.67 23.82 4.79
C HIS A 67 -14.13 24.08 3.38
N ASN A 68 -12.87 24.53 3.27
CA ASN A 68 -12.25 24.83 1.98
C ASN A 68 -11.97 23.57 1.17
N GLN A 69 -11.61 22.46 1.82
CA GLN A 69 -11.49 21.15 1.17
C GLN A 69 -12.82 20.72 0.55
N SER A 70 -13.93 20.90 1.28
CA SER A 70 -15.28 20.56 0.80
C SER A 70 -15.67 21.37 -0.44
N LEU A 71 -15.34 22.67 -0.48
CA LEU A 71 -15.59 23.53 -1.64
C LEU A 71 -14.81 23.06 -2.88
N ILE A 72 -13.54 22.69 -2.70
CA ILE A 72 -12.70 22.19 -3.80
C ILE A 72 -13.25 20.86 -4.32
N ILE A 73 -13.62 19.93 -3.43
CA ILE A 73 -14.23 18.65 -3.83
C ILE A 73 -15.50 18.89 -4.66
N GLU A 74 -16.35 19.81 -4.23
CA GLU A 74 -17.59 20.13 -4.95
C GLU A 74 -17.32 20.76 -6.32
N LEU A 75 -16.33 21.64 -6.40
CA LEU A 75 -15.89 22.21 -7.67
C LEU A 75 -15.40 21.12 -8.64
N VAL A 76 -14.52 20.23 -8.18
CA VAL A 76 -14.00 19.12 -8.99
C VAL A 76 -15.14 18.25 -9.51
N LYS A 77 -16.08 17.85 -8.65
CA LYS A 77 -17.27 17.08 -9.06
C LYS A 77 -18.07 17.81 -10.14
N SER A 78 -18.34 19.10 -9.94
CA SER A 78 -19.12 19.89 -10.91
C SER A 78 -18.44 20.02 -12.28
N LEU A 79 -17.10 20.01 -12.31
CA LEU A 79 -16.33 20.05 -13.56
C LEU A 79 -16.31 18.68 -14.25
N SER A 80 -16.23 17.59 -13.49
CA SER A 80 -16.28 16.22 -14.03
C SER A 80 -17.65 15.91 -14.65
N GLU A 81 -18.74 16.36 -14.04
CA GLU A 81 -20.10 16.16 -14.55
C GLU A 81 -20.40 16.97 -15.83
N LYS A 82 -19.75 18.13 -16.00
CA LYS A 82 -19.92 19.00 -17.18
C LYS A 82 -19.04 18.61 -18.38
N SER A 83 -18.15 17.63 -18.20
CA SER A 83 -17.22 17.16 -19.24
C SER A 83 -17.69 15.89 -19.97
N GLN A 84 -18.92 15.42 -19.71
CA GLN A 84 -19.62 14.35 -20.43
C GLN A 84 -20.77 14.92 -21.26
#